data_AF-G1FCC7-F1
#
_entry.id   AF-G1FCC7-F1
#
_cell.length_a   1.000
_cell.length_b   1.000
_cell.length_c   1.000
_cell.angle_alpha   90.00
_cell.angle_beta   90.00
_cell.angle_gamma   90.00
#
_symmetry.space_group_name_H-M   'P 1'
#
loop_
_entity.id
_entity.type
_entity.pdbx_description
1 polymer ?
#
loop_
_entity_poly.entity_id
_entity_poly.type
_entity_poly.pdbx_seq_one_letter_code
_entity_poly.pdbx_strand_id
1 'polypeptide(L)'
;MSRPYLMIRDPEIIRKILIKDFPYFVNHGMQIFPDLDPVNQHVFNIDDERWKGVRQKMAPIFTPQKLKMMWPLMLECRDALGKYLDQLIETRDQIEIREVMSKFALDVIGTCGFGLECDAIQNEDSELRRVVSGGTATQDSNRPAVRSFLRSTGLPLIRLLRLKRIPETVDDFFLGLVRGAADAPAHETANRTDIVQHLVNAQRQEQQAL
;
A
#
# COMPACT_ATOMS: atom_id res chain seq x y z
N MET A 1 -12.17 -26.02 2.82
CA MET A 1 -13.24 -25.01 2.93
C MET A 1 -14.13 -25.36 4.13
N SER A 2 -13.74 -24.94 5.33
CA SER A 2 -14.48 -25.23 6.58
C SER A 2 -14.76 -23.96 7.41
N ARG A 3 -14.55 -22.77 6.84
CA ARG A 3 -14.87 -21.49 7.48
C ARG A 3 -16.29 -21.06 7.07
N PRO A 4 -17.23 -20.93 8.01
CA PRO A 4 -18.57 -20.42 7.72
C PRO A 4 -18.50 -18.93 7.38
N TYR A 5 -19.33 -18.51 6.42
CA TYR A 5 -19.49 -17.11 6.04
C TYR A 5 -20.95 -16.69 6.23
N LEU A 6 -21.16 -15.50 6.79
CA LEU A 6 -22.48 -14.91 6.99
C LEU A 6 -22.55 -13.60 6.21
N MET A 7 -23.45 -13.54 5.22
CA MET A 7 -23.69 -12.32 4.45
C MET A 7 -24.73 -11.45 5.15
N ILE A 8 -24.31 -10.32 5.70
CA ILE A 8 -25.19 -9.33 6.30
C ILE A 8 -25.61 -8.32 5.23
N ARG A 9 -26.90 -8.02 5.14
CA ARG A 9 -27.45 -7.02 4.21
C ARG A 9 -28.29 -5.93 4.88
N ASP A 10 -28.57 -6.08 6.17
CA ASP A 10 -29.35 -5.12 6.94
C ASP A 10 -28.44 -3.97 7.43
N PRO A 11 -28.72 -2.70 7.10
CA PRO A 11 -27.89 -1.56 7.48
C PRO A 11 -27.75 -1.36 9.00
N GLU A 12 -28.78 -1.68 9.78
CA GLU A 12 -28.72 -1.55 11.25
C GLU A 12 -27.79 -2.61 11.84
N ILE A 13 -27.83 -3.83 11.31
CA ILE A 13 -26.90 -4.88 11.71
C ILE A 13 -25.47 -4.53 11.28
N ILE A 14 -25.28 -4.02 10.06
CA ILE A 14 -23.96 -3.56 9.58
C ILE A 14 -23.41 -2.47 10.49
N ARG A 15 -24.22 -1.44 10.81
CA ARG A 15 -23.84 -0.37 11.73
C ARG A 15 -23.49 -0.91 13.11
N LYS A 16 -24.24 -1.89 13.61
CA LYS A 16 -23.95 -2.53 14.90
C LYS A 16 -22.58 -3.20 14.87
N ILE A 17 -22.31 -4.04 13.87
CA ILE A 17 -21.03 -4.76 13.69
C ILE A 17 -19.85 -3.79 13.54
N LEU A 18 -19.95 -2.79 12.66
CA LEU A 18 -18.84 -1.91 12.31
C LEU A 18 -18.56 -0.81 13.33
N ILE A 19 -19.51 -0.47 14.20
CA ILE A 19 -19.39 0.66 15.13
C ILE A 19 -19.59 0.21 16.58
N LYS A 20 -20.80 -0.26 16.93
CA LYS A 20 -21.17 -0.52 18.33
C LYS A 20 -20.41 -1.73 18.89
N ASP A 21 -20.34 -2.78 18.10
CA ASP A 21 -19.79 -4.09 18.45
C ASP A 21 -18.41 -4.30 17.79
N PHE A 22 -17.78 -3.23 17.28
CA PHE A 22 -16.46 -3.30 16.65
C PHE A 22 -15.40 -4.05 17.49
N PRO A 23 -15.36 -3.95 18.83
CA PRO A 23 -14.41 -4.73 19.64
C PRO A 23 -14.50 -6.25 19.45
N TYR A 24 -15.63 -6.78 18.96
CA TYR A 24 -15.81 -8.20 18.64
C TYR A 24 -15.45 -8.54 17.18
N PHE A 25 -15.32 -7.54 16.30
CA PHE A 25 -15.14 -7.69 14.85
C PHE A 25 -13.92 -6.91 14.33
N VAL A 26 -12.82 -6.91 15.08
CA VAL A 26 -11.61 -6.12 14.77
C VAL A 26 -10.89 -6.62 13.51
N ASN A 27 -10.90 -7.93 13.29
CA ASN A 27 -10.05 -8.61 12.31
C ASN A 27 -10.78 -8.88 11.00
N HIS A 28 -10.05 -8.78 9.88
CA HIS A 28 -10.61 -8.97 8.53
C HIS A 28 -10.56 -10.44 8.07
N GLY A 29 -9.90 -11.31 8.84
CA GLY A 29 -9.90 -12.77 8.62
C GLY A 29 -8.93 -13.26 7.53
N MET A 30 -8.01 -12.41 7.08
CA MET A 30 -7.00 -12.74 6.08
C MET A 30 -5.83 -13.49 6.70
N GLN A 31 -5.53 -14.68 6.18
CA GLN A 31 -4.35 -15.43 6.62
C GLN A 31 -3.08 -14.83 5.99
N ILE A 32 -2.15 -14.40 6.85
CA ILE A 32 -0.83 -13.89 6.44
C ILE A 32 0.29 -14.83 6.87
N PHE A 33 1.39 -14.82 6.11
CA PHE A 33 2.62 -15.54 6.40
C PHE A 33 3.78 -14.53 6.42
N PRO A 34 4.03 -13.87 7.57
CA PRO A 34 5.02 -12.80 7.70
C PRO A 34 6.43 -13.18 7.25
N ASP A 35 6.80 -14.45 7.44
CA ASP A 35 8.09 -15.04 7.07
C ASP A 35 8.26 -15.21 5.56
N LEU A 36 7.16 -15.31 4.82
CA LEU A 36 7.16 -15.48 3.37
C LEU A 36 6.86 -14.18 2.63
N ASP A 37 5.88 -13.42 3.10
CA ASP A 37 5.38 -12.19 2.47
C ASP A 37 5.45 -11.03 3.47
N PRO A 38 6.64 -10.46 3.73
CA PRO A 38 6.85 -9.46 4.77
C PRO A 38 6.03 -8.19 4.55
N VAL A 39 5.91 -7.69 3.31
CA VAL A 39 5.12 -6.49 2.99
C VAL A 39 3.61 -6.71 3.08
N ASN A 40 3.16 -7.96 3.20
CA ASN A 40 1.76 -8.29 3.41
C ASN A 40 1.26 -7.95 4.83
N GLN A 41 2.16 -7.52 5.72
CA GLN A 41 1.87 -7.07 7.08
C GLN A 41 1.44 -5.60 7.15
N HIS A 42 0.52 -5.19 6.28
CA HIS A 42 -0.05 -3.85 6.26
C HIS A 42 -1.33 -3.76 7.11
N VAL A 43 -1.78 -2.54 7.41
CA VAL A 43 -2.90 -2.22 8.32
C VAL A 43 -4.25 -2.88 7.98
N PHE A 44 -4.40 -3.46 6.79
CA PHE A 44 -5.63 -4.18 6.41
C PHE A 44 -5.57 -5.69 6.72
N ASN A 45 -4.38 -6.26 6.93
CA ASN A 45 -4.18 -7.71 7.10
C ASN A 45 -3.58 -8.09 8.46
N ILE A 46 -3.01 -7.14 9.20
CA ILE A 46 -2.61 -7.37 10.59
C ILE A 46 -3.85 -7.35 11.48
N ASP A 47 -3.79 -8.12 12.57
CA ASP A 47 -4.91 -8.36 13.47
C ASP A 47 -4.63 -7.79 14.89
N ASP A 48 -5.69 -7.66 15.66
CA ASP A 48 -5.70 -7.42 17.11
C ASP A 48 -4.93 -6.15 17.56
N GLU A 49 -4.18 -6.24 18.66
CA GLU A 49 -3.44 -5.12 19.25
C GLU A 49 -2.39 -4.55 18.30
N ARG A 50 -1.82 -5.39 17.42
CA ARG A 50 -0.87 -4.94 16.41
C ARG A 50 -1.57 -4.03 15.40
N TRP A 51 -2.77 -4.40 14.96
CA TRP A 51 -3.61 -3.53 14.12
C TRP A 51 -3.88 -2.20 14.81
N LYS A 52 -4.33 -2.22 16.07
CA LYS A 52 -4.62 -1.00 16.83
C LYS A 52 -3.40 -0.09 16.92
N GLY A 53 -2.25 -0.63 17.30
CA GLY A 53 -1.00 0.13 17.43
C GLY A 53 -0.55 0.77 16.13
N VAL A 54 -0.56 0.02 15.02
CA VAL A 54 -0.21 0.56 13.69
C VAL A 54 -1.24 1.61 13.24
N ARG A 55 -2.53 1.35 13.41
CA ARG A 55 -3.60 2.27 13.00
C ARG A 55 -3.53 3.60 13.76
N GLN A 56 -3.25 3.56 15.07
CA GLN A 56 -3.06 4.75 15.89
C GLN A 56 -1.87 5.59 15.42
N LYS A 57 -0.78 4.96 14.98
CA LYS A 57 0.40 5.66 14.44
C LYS A 57 0.16 6.23 13.03
N MET A 58 -0.63 5.55 12.20
CA MET A 58 -0.95 5.99 10.84
C MET A 58 -2.02 7.09 10.78
N ALA A 59 -3.02 7.07 11.67
CA ALA A 59 -4.16 7.97 11.59
C ALA A 59 -3.80 9.48 11.58
N PRO A 60 -2.82 9.97 12.37
CA PRO A 60 -2.42 11.38 12.37
C PRO A 60 -1.87 11.90 11.03
N ILE A 61 -1.37 11.00 10.17
CA ILE A 61 -0.81 11.32 8.86
C ILE A 61 -1.91 11.85 7.92
N PHE A 62 -3.15 11.41 8.09
CA PHE A 62 -4.29 11.76 7.24
C PHE A 62 -5.16 12.88 7.83
N THR A 63 -4.60 13.71 8.72
CA THR A 63 -5.31 14.89 9.23
C THR A 63 -5.44 15.97 8.15
N PRO A 64 -6.47 16.85 8.20
CA PRO A 64 -6.64 17.92 7.22
C PRO A 64 -5.40 18.82 7.07
N GLN A 65 -4.69 19.09 8.17
CA GLN A 65 -3.45 19.87 8.14
C GLN A 65 -2.34 19.16 7.36
N LYS A 66 -2.15 17.86 7.58
CA LYS A 66 -1.15 17.07 6.85
C LYS A 66 -1.49 16.92 5.38
N LEU A 67 -2.76 16.68 5.05
CA LEU A 67 -3.23 16.68 3.66
C LEU A 67 -2.98 18.02 2.97
N LYS A 68 -3.20 19.15 3.68
CA LYS A 68 -2.89 20.48 3.15
C LYS A 68 -1.40 20.69 2.90
N MET A 69 -0.52 20.08 3.70
CA MET A 69 0.93 20.12 3.47
C MET A 69 1.35 19.32 2.23
N MET A 70 0.62 18.26 1.87
CA MET A 70 0.87 17.47 0.65
C MET A 70 0.31 18.13 -0.61
N TRP A 71 -0.58 19.12 -0.47
CA TRP A 71 -1.26 19.76 -1.58
C TRP A 71 -0.33 20.32 -2.67
N PRO A 72 0.79 21.01 -2.37
CA PRO A 72 1.71 21.50 -3.40
C PRO A 72 2.27 20.38 -4.29
N LEU A 73 2.64 19.23 -3.69
CA LEU A 73 3.12 18.06 -4.42
C LEU A 73 2.05 17.47 -5.36
N MET A 74 0.78 17.50 -4.93
CA MET A 74 -0.33 17.07 -5.78
C MET A 74 -0.56 18.04 -6.95
N LEU A 75 -0.34 19.35 -6.76
CA LEU A 75 -0.43 20.34 -7.84
C LEU A 75 0.67 20.13 -8.89
N GLU A 76 1.88 19.77 -8.47
CA GLU A 76 2.97 19.41 -9.39
C GLU A 76 2.61 18.18 -10.23
N CYS A 77 2.06 17.13 -9.60
CA CYS A 77 1.56 15.95 -10.31
C CYS A 77 0.42 16.30 -11.29
N ARG A 78 -0.47 17.23 -10.91
CA ARG A 78 -1.54 17.73 -11.79
C ARG A 78 -0.96 18.44 -13.01
N ASP A 79 0.05 19.29 -12.82
CA ASP A 79 0.66 20.04 -13.92
C ASP A 79 1.39 19.11 -14.89
N ALA A 80 2.04 18.06 -14.37
CA ALA A 80 2.61 16.99 -15.20
C ALA A 80 1.52 16.25 -16.00
N LEU A 81 0.39 15.93 -15.38
CA LEU A 81 -0.77 15.32 -16.06
C LEU A 81 -1.30 16.21 -17.18
N GLY A 82 -1.43 17.52 -16.94
CA GLY A 82 -1.88 18.48 -17.96
C GLY A 82 -1.01 18.45 -19.21
N LYS A 83 0.31 18.59 -19.03
CA LYS A 83 1.28 18.53 -20.14
C LYS A 83 1.22 17.20 -20.89
N TYR A 84 1.06 16.09 -20.17
CA TYR A 84 0.95 14.77 -20.78
C TYR A 84 -0.33 14.63 -21.61
N LEU A 85 -1.46 15.14 -21.11
CA LEU A 85 -2.72 15.14 -21.85
C LEU A 85 -2.64 16.01 -23.11
N ASP A 86 -2.04 17.19 -23.02
CA ASP A 86 -1.83 18.08 -24.17
C ASP A 86 -1.05 17.37 -25.29
N GLN A 87 0.02 16.65 -24.95
CA GLN A 87 0.79 15.85 -25.91
C GLN A 87 0.00 14.65 -26.47
N LEU A 88 -0.85 14.05 -25.64
CA LEU A 88 -1.60 12.85 -26.02
C LEU A 88 -2.72 13.19 -27.01
N ILE A 89 -3.42 14.32 -26.82
CA ILE A 89 -4.49 14.77 -27.74
C ILE A 89 -3.95 15.24 -29.08
N GLU A 90 -2.69 15.67 -29.16
CA GLU A 90 -2.03 16.01 -30.43
C GLU A 90 -1.76 14.76 -31.29
N THR A 91 -1.61 13.60 -30.65
CA THR A 91 -1.12 12.37 -31.31
C THR A 91 -2.15 11.24 -31.34
N ARG A 92 -3.22 11.30 -30.54
CA ARG A 92 -4.23 10.26 -30.41
C ARG A 92 -5.64 10.84 -30.33
N ASP A 93 -6.55 10.25 -31.11
CA ASP A 93 -7.99 10.57 -31.07
C ASP A 93 -8.73 9.88 -29.90
N GLN A 94 -8.11 8.88 -29.28
CA GLN A 94 -8.69 8.11 -28.19
C GLN A 94 -7.70 7.95 -27.04
N ILE A 95 -8.21 8.10 -25.82
CA ILE A 95 -7.42 8.06 -24.59
C ILE A 95 -8.03 7.02 -23.64
N GLU A 96 -7.20 6.09 -23.15
CA GLU A 96 -7.58 5.13 -22.11
C GLU A 96 -7.47 5.82 -20.73
N ILE A 97 -8.58 6.34 -20.23
CA ILE A 97 -8.60 7.16 -19.01
C ILE A 97 -8.14 6.35 -17.78
N ARG A 98 -8.39 5.05 -17.70
CA ARG A 98 -7.95 4.24 -16.55
C ARG A 98 -6.42 4.16 -16.51
N GLU A 99 -5.75 3.99 -17.64
CA GLU A 99 -4.29 4.04 -17.71
C GLU A 99 -3.76 5.41 -17.27
N VAL A 100 -4.29 6.49 -17.83
CA VAL A 100 -3.86 7.87 -17.49
C VAL A 100 -4.03 8.15 -16.00
N MET A 101 -5.20 7.83 -15.45
CA MET A 101 -5.48 8.04 -14.03
C MET A 101 -4.67 7.11 -13.12
N SER A 102 -4.32 5.91 -13.59
CA SER A 102 -3.41 5.02 -12.85
C SER A 102 -1.99 5.59 -12.77
N LYS A 103 -1.49 6.16 -13.88
CA LYS A 103 -0.19 6.87 -13.89
C LYS A 103 -0.20 8.07 -12.93
N PHE A 104 -1.25 8.90 -13.00
CA PHE A 104 -1.41 10.05 -12.11
C PHE A 104 -1.51 9.65 -10.63
N ALA A 105 -2.34 8.66 -10.30
CA ALA A 105 -2.47 8.17 -8.92
C ALA A 105 -1.14 7.63 -8.39
N LEU A 106 -0.36 6.97 -9.25
CA LEU A 106 0.94 6.44 -8.89
C LEU A 106 1.96 7.54 -8.60
N ASP A 107 1.98 8.61 -9.38
CA ASP A 107 2.83 9.78 -9.11
C ASP A 107 2.45 10.48 -7.82
N VAL A 108 1.15 10.69 -7.57
CA VAL A 108 0.69 11.26 -6.30
C VAL A 108 1.12 10.39 -5.11
N ILE A 109 0.95 9.07 -5.20
CA ILE A 109 1.35 8.14 -4.12
C ILE A 109 2.88 8.08 -3.98
N GLY A 110 3.62 8.03 -5.08
CA GLY A 110 5.08 8.03 -5.09
C GLY A 110 5.65 9.27 -4.42
N THR A 111 5.18 10.45 -4.85
CA THR A 111 5.65 11.74 -4.36
C THR A 111 5.19 12.01 -2.94
N CYS A 112 3.89 11.94 -2.64
CA CYS A 112 3.39 12.26 -1.30
C CYS A 112 3.64 11.15 -0.27
N GLY A 113 3.57 9.89 -0.70
CA GLY A 113 3.68 8.73 0.18
C GLY A 113 5.13 8.32 0.47
N PHE A 114 5.97 8.30 -0.56
CA PHE A 114 7.33 7.75 -0.50
C PHE A 114 8.43 8.79 -0.77
N GLY A 115 8.07 10.04 -1.07
CA GLY A 115 9.04 11.09 -1.39
C GLY A 115 9.84 10.78 -2.66
N LEU A 116 9.24 10.04 -3.60
CA LEU A 116 9.87 9.60 -4.84
C LEU A 116 9.46 10.49 -6.01
N GLU A 117 10.44 10.84 -6.84
CA GLU A 117 10.21 11.41 -8.17
C GLU A 117 10.03 10.25 -9.17
N CYS A 118 8.80 9.71 -9.24
CA CYS A 118 8.52 8.51 -10.04
C CYS A 118 8.33 8.79 -11.54
N ASP A 119 7.92 10.02 -11.89
CA ASP A 119 7.53 10.49 -13.23
C ASP A 119 6.77 9.44 -14.05
N ALA A 120 5.86 8.70 -13.41
CA ALA A 120 5.13 7.58 -14.00
C ALA A 120 4.15 8.03 -15.10
N ILE A 121 3.80 9.32 -15.12
CA ILE A 121 3.04 9.94 -16.20
C ILE A 121 3.85 9.95 -17.51
N GLN A 122 5.10 10.41 -17.49
CA GLN A 122 5.92 10.56 -18.70
C GLN A 122 6.80 9.34 -18.97
N ASN A 123 7.26 8.65 -17.93
CA ASN A 123 8.15 7.50 -18.02
C ASN A 123 7.39 6.18 -17.90
N GLU A 124 7.20 5.50 -19.03
CA GLU A 124 6.54 4.19 -19.05
C GLU A 124 7.32 3.10 -18.31
N ASP A 125 8.63 3.26 -18.15
CA ASP A 125 9.56 2.36 -17.48
C ASP A 125 9.79 2.71 -15.99
N SER A 126 8.99 3.61 -15.43
CA SER A 126 9.05 3.96 -14.01
C SER A 126 9.07 2.70 -13.14
N GLU A 127 10.09 2.59 -12.27
CA GLU A 127 10.30 1.40 -11.44
C GLU A 127 9.09 1.12 -10.55
N LEU A 128 8.50 2.17 -9.95
CA LEU A 128 7.30 2.05 -9.15
C LEU A 128 6.13 1.50 -9.98
N ARG A 129 5.98 1.94 -11.24
CA ARG A 129 4.93 1.44 -12.15
C ARG A 129 5.15 -0.03 -12.47
N ARG A 130 6.38 -0.43 -12.77
CA ARG A 130 6.73 -1.83 -13.04
C ARG A 130 6.50 -2.73 -11.83
N VAL A 131 6.87 -2.27 -10.64
CA VAL A 131 6.70 -3.01 -9.38
C VAL A 131 5.21 -3.17 -9.05
N VAL A 132 4.41 -2.11 -9.14
CA VAL A 132 2.97 -2.17 -8.87
C VAL A 132 2.24 -2.98 -9.94
N SER A 133 2.52 -2.75 -11.22
CA SER A 133 1.88 -3.47 -12.34
C SER A 133 2.30 -4.94 -12.40
N GLY A 134 3.55 -5.26 -12.05
CA GLY A 134 4.04 -6.63 -11.91
C GLY A 134 3.42 -7.33 -10.70
N GLY A 135 3.19 -6.60 -9.60
CA GLY A 135 2.47 -7.08 -8.43
C GLY A 135 1.00 -7.38 -8.72
N THR A 136 0.31 -6.53 -9.50
CA THR A 136 -1.09 -6.77 -9.91
C THR A 136 -1.21 -7.84 -11.00
N ALA A 137 -0.27 -7.92 -11.94
CA ALA A 137 -0.21 -9.00 -12.94
C ALA A 137 -0.04 -10.39 -12.31
N THR A 138 0.43 -10.47 -11.06
CA THR A 138 0.45 -11.74 -10.33
C THR A 138 -0.91 -12.20 -9.83
N GLN A 139 -1.93 -11.33 -9.86
CA GLN A 139 -3.34 -11.73 -9.68
C GLN A 139 -3.92 -12.36 -10.95
N ASP A 140 -3.44 -11.94 -12.13
CA ASP A 140 -3.90 -12.45 -13.44
C ASP A 140 -3.05 -13.60 -14.00
N SER A 141 -1.92 -13.92 -13.37
CA SER A 141 -1.11 -15.06 -13.76
C SER A 141 -1.85 -16.36 -13.42
N ASN A 142 -1.86 -17.30 -14.38
CA ASN A 142 -2.43 -18.66 -14.37
C ASN A 142 -1.79 -19.60 -13.30
N ARG A 143 -1.42 -19.05 -12.13
CA ARG A 143 -0.85 -19.74 -10.99
C ARG A 143 -1.87 -20.79 -10.54
N PRO A 144 -1.51 -22.08 -10.58
CA PRO A 144 -2.49 -23.16 -10.54
C PRO A 144 -3.29 -23.09 -9.24
N ALA A 145 -4.60 -23.35 -9.34
CA ALA A 145 -5.54 -23.41 -8.20
C ALA A 145 -4.99 -24.21 -7.00
N VAL A 146 -4.09 -25.17 -7.27
CA VAL A 146 -3.31 -25.92 -6.26
C VAL A 146 -2.51 -25.02 -5.32
N ARG A 147 -1.79 -24.00 -5.82
CA ARG A 147 -1.04 -23.06 -4.96
C ARG A 147 -1.99 -22.25 -4.08
N SER A 148 -3.11 -21.79 -4.64
CA SER A 148 -4.15 -21.07 -3.88
C SER A 148 -4.79 -21.98 -2.82
N PHE A 149 -5.09 -23.22 -3.18
CA PHE A 149 -5.63 -24.24 -2.28
C PHE A 149 -4.67 -24.54 -1.13
N LEU A 150 -3.41 -24.87 -1.42
CA LEU A 150 -2.38 -25.15 -0.40
C LEU A 150 -2.24 -24.02 0.61
N ARG A 151 -2.31 -22.77 0.15
CA ARG A 151 -2.29 -21.59 1.03
C ARG A 151 -3.56 -21.43 1.84
N SER A 152 -4.73 -21.63 1.24
CA SER A 152 -6.02 -21.54 1.94
C SER A 152 -6.18 -22.60 3.03
N THR A 153 -5.52 -23.76 2.88
CA THR A 153 -5.53 -24.83 3.88
C THR A 153 -4.57 -24.57 5.05
N GLY A 154 -3.67 -23.58 4.94
CA GLY A 154 -2.72 -23.25 6.01
C GLY A 154 -1.74 -24.37 6.35
N LEU A 155 -1.56 -25.34 5.45
CA LEU A 155 -0.69 -26.49 5.70
C LEU A 155 0.77 -26.04 5.86
N PRO A 156 1.55 -26.63 6.78
CA PRO A 156 2.96 -26.28 6.98
C PRO A 156 3.81 -26.45 5.71
N LEU A 157 3.33 -27.21 4.72
CA LEU A 157 3.95 -27.41 3.41
C LEU A 157 4.25 -26.10 2.66
N ILE A 158 3.46 -25.05 2.86
CA ILE A 158 3.71 -23.76 2.17
C ILE A 158 4.99 -23.07 2.64
N ARG A 159 5.37 -23.27 3.91
CA ARG A 159 6.65 -22.79 4.45
C ARG A 159 7.81 -23.61 3.92
N LEU A 160 7.62 -24.93 3.83
CA LEU A 160 8.62 -25.84 3.25
C LEU A 160 8.91 -25.52 1.78
N LEU A 161 7.86 -25.26 0.99
CA LEU A 161 7.96 -24.96 -0.44
C LEU A 161 8.20 -23.47 -0.74
N ARG A 162 8.33 -22.62 0.29
CA ARG A 162 8.52 -21.16 0.20
C ARG A 162 7.58 -20.49 -0.81
N LEU A 163 6.30 -20.85 -0.77
CA LEU A 163 5.30 -20.36 -1.73
C LEU A 163 4.83 -18.94 -1.40
N LYS A 164 5.57 -17.92 -1.88
CA LYS A 164 5.23 -16.50 -1.75
C LYS A 164 3.98 -16.10 -2.56
N ARG A 165 3.25 -15.08 -2.07
CA ARG A 165 2.14 -14.41 -2.78
C ARG A 165 2.71 -13.28 -3.59
N ILE A 166 3.55 -12.52 -2.89
CA ILE A 166 4.12 -11.27 -3.33
C ILE A 166 5.43 -11.60 -4.05
N PRO A 167 5.65 -11.08 -5.27
CA PRO A 167 6.93 -11.20 -5.94
C PRO A 167 8.05 -10.60 -5.09
N GLU A 168 9.22 -11.22 -5.14
CA GLU A 168 10.40 -10.74 -4.42
C GLU A 168 10.81 -9.32 -4.85
N THR A 169 10.62 -8.98 -6.13
CA THR A 169 10.83 -7.61 -6.63
C THR A 169 9.96 -6.56 -5.93
N VAL A 170 8.76 -6.93 -5.48
CA VAL A 170 7.87 -6.03 -4.73
C VAL A 170 8.33 -5.92 -3.28
N ASP A 171 8.69 -7.04 -2.66
CA ASP A 171 9.27 -7.03 -1.30
C ASP A 171 10.53 -6.14 -1.25
N ASP A 172 11.47 -6.39 -2.15
CA ASP A 172 12.78 -5.73 -2.17
C ASP A 172 12.65 -4.23 -2.41
N PHE A 173 11.79 -3.83 -3.34
CA PHE A 173 11.55 -2.41 -3.63
C PHE A 173 11.00 -1.68 -2.40
N PHE A 174 9.88 -2.12 -1.84
CA PHE A 174 9.24 -1.39 -0.74
C PHE A 174 10.02 -1.50 0.58
N LEU A 175 10.63 -2.66 0.87
CA LEU A 175 11.51 -2.78 2.04
C LEU A 175 12.78 -1.94 1.86
N GLY A 176 13.31 -1.84 0.65
CA GLY A 176 14.43 -0.97 0.30
C GLY A 176 14.12 0.49 0.57
N LEU A 177 12.94 0.98 0.15
CA LEU A 177 12.49 2.35 0.41
C LEU A 177 12.41 2.66 1.91
N VAL A 178 11.80 1.76 2.69
CA VAL A 178 11.66 1.96 4.14
C VAL A 178 13.02 1.90 4.85
N ARG A 179 13.90 0.98 4.46
CA ARG A 179 15.27 0.89 4.99
C ARG A 179 16.06 2.16 4.68
N GLY A 180 16.01 2.62 3.42
CA GLY A 180 16.64 3.87 3.02
C GLY A 180 16.16 5.07 3.84
N ALA A 181 14.86 5.19 4.08
CA ALA A 181 14.31 6.24 4.94
C ALA A 181 14.69 6.09 6.43
N ALA A 182 14.82 4.86 6.92
CA ALA A 182 15.22 4.57 8.30
C ALA A 182 16.72 4.85 8.54
N ASP A 183 17.57 4.59 7.54
CA ASP A 183 19.02 4.77 7.61
C ASP A 183 19.45 6.20 7.23
N ALA A 184 18.57 6.98 6.58
CA ALA A 184 18.87 8.35 6.18
C ALA A 184 19.17 9.26 7.41
N PRO A 185 20.22 10.09 7.33
CA PRO A 185 20.56 11.04 8.37
C PRO A 185 19.41 12.00 8.71
N ALA A 186 19.29 12.36 10.00
CA ALA A 186 18.23 13.25 10.49
C ALA A 186 18.22 14.63 9.80
N HIS A 187 19.38 15.11 9.34
CA HIS A 187 19.50 16.40 8.67
C HIS A 187 18.98 16.39 7.22
N GLU A 188 19.09 15.26 6.51
CA GLU A 188 18.55 15.08 5.15
C GLU A 188 17.03 14.84 5.16
N THR A 189 16.51 14.34 6.28
CA THR A 189 15.10 13.95 6.43
C THR A 189 14.25 14.99 7.19
N ALA A 190 14.87 16.04 7.73
CA ALA A 190 14.21 17.04 8.58
C ALA A 190 13.04 17.77 7.89
N ASN A 191 13.13 17.99 6.58
CA ASN A 191 12.09 18.67 5.79
C ASN A 191 11.22 17.72 4.95
N ARG A 192 11.45 16.40 5.03
CA ARG A 192 10.64 15.43 4.30
C ARG A 192 9.29 15.23 4.99
N THR A 193 8.22 15.49 4.25
CA THR A 193 6.82 15.43 4.71
C THR A 193 6.09 14.17 4.24
N ASP A 194 6.81 13.21 3.67
CA ASP A 194 6.24 11.97 3.17
C ASP A 194 5.79 11.03 4.32
N ILE A 195 4.89 10.12 3.96
CA ILE A 195 4.24 9.20 4.90
C ILE A 195 5.27 8.27 5.55
N VAL A 196 6.25 7.78 4.78
CA VAL A 196 7.29 6.86 5.28
C VAL A 196 8.13 7.55 6.36
N GLN A 197 8.60 8.77 6.10
CA GLN A 197 9.39 9.52 7.06
C GLN A 197 8.61 9.80 8.35
N HIS A 198 7.32 10.10 8.23
CA HIS A 198 6.45 10.27 9.39
C HIS A 198 6.38 9.00 10.27
N LEU A 199 6.26 7.83 9.65
CA LEU A 199 6.22 6.55 10.38
C LEU A 199 7.58 6.21 11.01
N VAL A 200 8.68 6.43 10.32
CA VAL A 200 10.04 6.25 10.85
C VAL A 200 10.26 7.13 12.09
N ASN A 201 9.85 8.40 12.03
CA ASN A 201 9.97 9.33 13.16
C ASN A 201 9.10 8.91 14.35
N ALA A 202 7.86 8.45 14.11
CA ALA A 202 7.00 7.93 15.16
C ALA A 202 7.60 6.69 15.85
N GLN A 203 8.25 5.81 15.09
CA GLN A 203 8.94 4.64 15.64
C GLN A 203 10.18 5.01 16.47
N ARG A 204 10.98 5.99 16.01
CA ARG A 204 12.15 6.49 16.77
C ARG A 204 11.74 7.10 18.12
N GLN A 205 10.66 7.87 18.15
CA GLN A 205 10.14 8.49 19.37
C GLN A 205 9.70 7.45 20.41
N GLU A 206 9.07 6.37 19.96
CA GLU A 206 8.67 5.26 20.83
C GLU A 206 9.87 4.52 21.42
N GLN A 207 10.93 4.30 20.63
CA GLN A 207 12.16 3.67 21.11
C GLN A 207 12.92 4.53 22.14
N GLN A 208 12.80 5.86 22.07
CA GLN A 208 13.42 6.78 23.04
C GLN A 208 12.61 6.93 24.34
N ALA A 209 11.34 6.56 24.32
CA ALA A 209 10.46 6.60 25.50
C ALA A 209 10.52 5.31 26.35
N LEU A 210 11.23 4.28 25.86
CA LEU A 210 11.50 3.00 26.52
C LEU A 210 12.90 3.00 27.12
#